data_AF-A0A8X6JN88-F1
#
_entry.id   AF-A0A8X6JN88-F1
#
_cell.length_a   1.000
_cell.length_b   1.000
_cell.length_c   1.000
_cell.angle_alpha   90.00
_cell.angle_beta   90.00
_cell.angle_gamma   90.00
#
_symmetry.space_group_name_H-M   'P 1'
#
loop_
_entity.id
_entity.type
_entity.pdbx_description
1 polymer ?
#
loop_
_entity_poly.entity_id
_entity_poly.type
_entity_poly.pdbx_seq_one_letter_code
_entity_poly.pdbx_strand_id
1 'polypeptide(L)'
;MLGIWQNMSITFLAPNMNFKCVQPQGSNSTDIFNNQCEVIQNNSTAAPCTRWEYDTSETSRTIVSEWDLVCDREWLISLAKSVFMFGYLLSVIIFGFISDK
;
A
#
# COMPACT_ATOMS: atom_id res chain seq x y z
N MET A 1 24.05 17.82 -9.71
CA MET A 1 24.29 16.65 -8.84
C MET A 1 23.31 16.56 -7.65
N LEU A 2 22.21 17.33 -7.62
CA LEU A 2 21.21 17.30 -6.51
C LEU A 2 19.84 16.71 -6.90
N GLY A 3 19.60 16.36 -8.17
CA GLY A 3 18.30 15.90 -8.67
C GLY A 3 18.00 14.40 -8.50
N ILE A 4 19.00 13.59 -8.11
CA ILE A 4 18.87 12.12 -8.03
C ILE A 4 18.47 11.66 -6.62
N TRP A 5 18.69 12.50 -5.58
CA TRP A 5 18.43 12.12 -4.19
C TRP A 5 16.98 12.33 -3.74
N GLN A 6 16.22 13.26 -4.35
CA GLN A 6 14.83 13.53 -3.95
C GLN A 6 13.81 12.53 -4.52
N ASN A 7 14.14 11.82 -5.59
CA ASN A 7 13.25 10.80 -6.18
C ASN A 7 13.36 9.44 -5.50
N MET A 8 14.34 9.24 -4.60
CA MET A 8 14.58 7.97 -3.92
C MET A 8 13.83 7.80 -2.61
N SER A 9 13.16 8.81 -2.05
CA SER A 9 12.42 8.63 -0.78
C SER A 9 10.99 8.10 -0.97
N ILE A 10 10.36 8.42 -2.09
CA ILE A 10 8.92 8.14 -2.30
C ILE A 10 8.71 6.65 -2.59
N THR A 11 9.67 6.00 -3.25
CA THR A 11 9.66 4.55 -3.52
C THR A 11 9.82 3.72 -2.24
N PHE A 12 10.37 4.30 -1.17
CA PHE A 12 10.62 3.58 0.09
C PHE A 12 9.41 3.54 1.04
N LEU A 13 8.35 4.31 0.79
CA LEU A 13 7.22 4.39 1.73
C LEU A 13 6.19 3.27 1.58
N ALA A 14 6.12 2.62 0.41
CA ALA A 14 5.20 1.51 0.18
C ALA A 14 5.76 0.56 -0.89
N PRO A 15 6.73 -0.31 -0.53
CA PRO A 15 7.12 -1.39 -1.44
C PRO A 15 5.91 -2.29 -1.71
N ASN A 16 5.90 -2.90 -2.88
CA ASN A 16 4.90 -3.89 -3.26
C ASN A 16 4.98 -5.07 -2.30
N MET A 17 3.91 -5.31 -1.53
CA MET A 17 3.84 -6.47 -0.66
C MET A 17 2.77 -7.43 -1.14
N ASN A 18 3.09 -8.71 -1.16
CA ASN A 18 2.10 -9.74 -1.42
C ASN A 18 1.44 -10.16 -0.11
N PHE A 19 0.15 -10.43 -0.17
CA PHE A 19 -0.66 -10.80 0.98
C PHE A 19 -1.57 -11.98 0.65
N LYS A 20 -1.89 -12.75 1.69
CA LYS A 20 -2.83 -13.87 1.64
C LYS A 20 -3.94 -13.67 2.66
N CYS A 21 -5.10 -14.21 2.36
CA CYS A 21 -6.22 -14.21 3.29
C CYS A 21 -6.07 -15.35 4.30
N VAL A 22 -6.10 -15.02 5.59
CA VAL A 22 -6.06 -16.04 6.67
C VAL A 22 -7.44 -16.38 7.21
N GLN A 23 -8.41 -15.48 7.07
CA GLN A 23 -9.74 -15.71 7.58
C GLN A 23 -10.82 -14.97 6.78
N PRO A 24 -11.91 -15.68 6.40
CA PRO A 24 -12.20 -17.11 6.60
C PRO A 24 -11.33 -18.06 5.74
N GLN A 25 -11.16 -19.32 6.15
CA GLN A 25 -10.40 -20.31 5.37
C GLN A 25 -11.27 -20.82 4.20
N GLY A 26 -10.91 -20.46 2.97
CA GLY A 26 -11.63 -20.86 1.75
C GLY A 26 -11.25 -22.26 1.28
N SER A 27 -12.11 -22.88 0.46
CA SER A 27 -11.88 -24.24 -0.08
C SER A 27 -10.62 -24.33 -0.96
N ASN A 28 -10.14 -23.19 -1.46
CA ASN A 28 -9.00 -23.08 -2.37
C ASN A 28 -7.83 -22.29 -1.73
N SER A 29 -7.80 -22.18 -0.40
CA SER A 29 -6.72 -21.50 0.33
C SER A 29 -5.46 -22.36 0.29
N THR A 30 -4.70 -22.23 -0.80
CA THR A 30 -3.29 -22.62 -0.85
C THR A 30 -2.47 -21.55 -0.13
N ASP A 31 -1.34 -21.93 0.49
CA ASP A 31 -0.41 -21.01 1.17
C ASP A 31 0.34 -20.07 0.20
N ILE A 32 -0.36 -19.51 -0.78
CA ILE A 32 0.17 -18.69 -1.86
C ILE A 32 -0.26 -17.24 -1.62
N PHE A 33 0.71 -16.32 -1.66
CA PHE A 33 0.42 -14.89 -1.65
C PHE A 33 -0.13 -14.47 -3.02
N ASN A 34 -1.46 -14.44 -3.13
CA ASN A 34 -2.18 -14.23 -4.38
C ASN A 34 -3.03 -12.95 -4.39
N ASN A 35 -2.82 -12.07 -3.40
CA ASN A 35 -3.46 -10.75 -3.27
C ASN A 35 -4.99 -10.81 -3.37
N GLN A 36 -5.59 -11.87 -2.78
CA GLN A 36 -7.03 -12.07 -2.79
C GLN A 36 -7.75 -11.27 -1.69
N CYS A 37 -8.84 -10.64 -2.10
CA CYS A 37 -9.73 -9.84 -1.25
C CYS A 37 -10.99 -10.60 -0.80
N GLU A 38 -11.36 -11.63 -1.56
CA GLU A 38 -12.51 -12.48 -1.29
C GLU A 38 -12.10 -13.95 -1.44
N VAL A 39 -12.71 -14.80 -0.63
CA VAL A 39 -12.50 -16.25 -0.67
C VAL A 39 -13.81 -16.97 -0.93
N ILE A 40 -13.75 -18.02 -1.76
CA ILE A 40 -14.90 -18.89 -2.02
C ILE A 40 -14.97 -19.94 -0.91
N GLN A 41 -16.07 -19.95 -0.18
CA GLN A 41 -16.37 -20.98 0.81
C GLN A 41 -16.94 -22.23 0.15
N ASN A 42 -16.96 -23.36 0.87
CA ASN A 42 -17.51 -24.65 0.39
C ASN A 42 -18.97 -24.58 -0.12
N ASN A 43 -19.72 -23.54 0.26
CA ASN A 43 -21.07 -23.23 -0.21
C ASN A 43 -21.08 -22.31 -1.47
N SER A 44 -20.00 -22.25 -2.24
CA SER A 44 -19.88 -21.34 -3.41
C SER A 44 -20.19 -19.87 -3.09
N THR A 45 -20.08 -19.48 -1.82
CA THR A 45 -20.39 -18.12 -1.35
C THR A 45 -19.08 -17.36 -1.27
N ALA A 46 -18.97 -16.26 -2.02
CA ALA A 46 -17.87 -15.32 -1.88
C ALA A 46 -18.05 -14.56 -0.57
N ALA A 47 -17.04 -14.62 0.30
CA ALA A 47 -17.00 -13.84 1.53
C ALA A 47 -15.78 -12.92 1.51
N PRO A 48 -15.93 -11.67 1.99
CA PRO A 48 -14.81 -10.76 2.11
C PRO A 48 -13.82 -11.27 3.15
N CYS A 49 -12.53 -11.12 2.87
CA CYS A 49 -11.49 -11.40 3.83
C CYS A 49 -11.53 -10.37 4.97
N THR A 50 -11.46 -10.86 6.20
CA THR A 50 -11.45 -10.01 7.39
C THR A 50 -10.04 -9.84 7.94
N ARG A 51 -9.14 -10.78 7.63
CA ARG A 51 -7.78 -10.80 8.14
C ARG A 51 -6.82 -11.30 7.07
N TRP A 52 -5.70 -10.61 6.94
CA TRP A 52 -4.64 -10.90 5.98
C TRP A 52 -3.32 -11.24 6.68
N GLU A 53 -2.49 -12.00 5.99
CA GLU A 53 -1.11 -12.27 6.36
C GLU A 53 -0.21 -11.83 5.22
N TYR A 54 0.87 -11.15 5.57
CA TYR A 54 1.74 -10.45 4.63
C TYR A 54 3.09 -11.15 4.53
N ASP A 55 3.68 -11.19 3.33
CA ASP A 55 5.01 -11.74 3.16
C ASP A 55 6.06 -10.77 3.73
N THR A 56 6.68 -11.17 4.85
CA THR A 56 7.75 -10.42 5.53
C THR A 56 9.17 -10.84 5.12
N SER A 57 9.33 -11.71 4.11
CA SER A 57 10.64 -12.23 3.67
C SER A 57 11.60 -11.13 3.21
N GLU A 58 11.10 -10.18 2.41
CA GLU A 58 11.91 -9.11 1.80
C GLU A 58 11.85 -7.78 2.57
N THR A 59 10.83 -7.55 3.41
CA THR A 59 10.70 -6.31 4.19
C THR A 59 9.90 -6.54 5.47
N SER A 60 10.48 -6.18 6.62
CA SER A 60 9.82 -6.25 7.92
C SER A 60 8.88 -5.06 8.13
N ARG A 61 7.57 -5.27 7.98
CA ARG A 61 6.46 -4.33 8.28
C ARG A 61 6.46 -3.04 7.44
N THR A 62 5.46 -2.92 6.57
CA THR A 62 5.20 -1.69 5.80
C THR A 62 3.98 -0.97 6.35
N ILE A 63 3.78 0.29 5.93
CA ILE A 63 2.58 1.03 6.28
C ILE A 63 1.31 0.28 5.82
N VAL A 64 1.40 -0.48 4.71
CA VAL A 64 0.30 -1.26 4.15
C VAL A 64 -0.10 -2.42 5.09
N SER A 65 0.86 -3.14 5.68
CA SER A 65 0.57 -4.23 6.63
C SER A 65 0.19 -3.77 8.03
N GLU A 66 0.62 -2.58 8.46
CA GLU A 66 0.29 -2.08 9.80
C GLU A 66 -1.17 -1.60 9.92
N TRP A 67 -1.75 -1.11 8.82
CA TRP A 67 -3.11 -0.57 8.80
C TRP A 67 -4.06 -1.33 7.86
N ASP A 68 -3.65 -2.50 7.36
CA ASP A 68 -4.39 -3.33 6.41
C ASP A 68 -4.96 -2.51 5.22
N LEU A 69 -4.12 -1.70 4.56
CA LEU A 69 -4.55 -0.83 3.44
C LEU A 69 -4.74 -1.61 2.12
N VAL A 70 -5.30 -2.82 2.18
CA VAL A 70 -5.54 -3.68 1.02
C VAL A 70 -7.02 -3.64 0.59
N CYS A 71 -7.29 -4.06 -0.64
CA CYS A 71 -8.64 -4.21 -1.17
C CYS A 71 -9.43 -2.89 -1.10
N ASP A 72 -10.51 -2.83 -0.31
CA ASP A 72 -11.34 -1.62 -0.16
C ASP A 72 -10.56 -0.38 0.31
N ARG A 73 -9.39 -0.57 0.93
CA ARG A 73 -8.54 0.51 1.45
C ARG A 73 -7.34 0.84 0.58
N GLU A 74 -7.18 0.21 -0.59
CA GLU A 74 -6.03 0.46 -1.49
C GLU A 74 -5.96 1.92 -1.97
N TRP A 75 -7.11 2.58 -2.10
CA TRP A 75 -7.20 3.97 -2.55
C TRP A 75 -6.52 4.95 -1.59
N LEU A 76 -6.39 4.62 -0.30
CA LEU A 76 -5.69 5.46 0.67
C LEU A 76 -4.21 5.59 0.34
N ILE A 77 -3.59 4.53 -0.21
CA ILE A 77 -2.19 4.57 -0.65
C ILE A 77 -2.04 5.57 -1.79
N SER A 78 -2.95 5.52 -2.76
CA SER A 78 -3.00 6.46 -3.88
C SER A 78 -3.27 7.90 -3.43
N LEU A 79 -4.14 8.08 -2.42
CA LEU A 79 -4.40 9.39 -1.83
C LEU A 79 -3.16 9.94 -1.11
N ALA A 80 -2.50 9.14 -0.29
CA ALA A 80 -1.28 9.55 0.43
C ALA A 80 -0.19 10.01 -0.55
N LYS A 81 -0.02 9.28 -1.66
CA LYS A 81 0.90 9.68 -2.75
C LYS A 81 0.51 11.02 -3.38
N SER A 82 -0.78 11.23 -3.63
CA SER A 82 -1.30 12.46 -4.22
C SER A 82 -1.11 13.66 -3.29
N VAL A 83 -1.40 13.49 -1.99
CA VAL A 83 -1.19 14.52 -0.95
C VAL A 83 0.29 14.87 -0.83
N PHE A 84 1.17 13.88 -0.88
CA PHE A 84 2.63 14.12 -0.84
C PHE A 84 3.09 14.96 -2.03
N MET A 85 2.68 14.59 -3.24
CA MET A 85 3.01 15.36 -4.45
C MET A 85 2.43 16.77 -4.40
N PHE A 86 1.20 16.91 -3.92
CA PHE A 86 0.56 18.21 -3.76
C PHE A 86 1.31 19.10 -2.75
N GLY A 87 1.70 18.55 -1.59
CA GLY A 87 2.51 19.26 -0.61
C GLY A 87 3.86 19.68 -1.16
N TYR A 88 4.50 18.83 -1.97
CA TYR A 88 5.74 19.17 -2.66
C TYR A 88 5.56 20.35 -3.62
N LEU A 89 4.53 20.33 -4.46
CA LEU A 89 4.21 21.43 -5.39
C LEU A 89 3.99 22.75 -4.66
N LEU A 90 3.19 22.73 -3.59
CA LEU A 90 2.94 23.92 -2.78
C LEU A 90 4.23 24.46 -2.16
N SER A 91 5.12 23.59 -1.67
CA SER A 91 6.39 24.02 -1.09
C SER A 91 7.24 24.79 -2.09
N VAL A 92 7.41 24.26 -3.31
CA VAL A 92 8.24 24.89 -4.36
C VAL A 92 7.69 26.26 -4.74
N ILE A 93 6.37 26.40 -4.84
CA ILE A 93 5.72 27.68 -5.13
C ILE A 93 6.03 28.70 -4.03
N ILE A 94 5.82 28.33 -2.76
CA ILE A 94 6.03 29.22 -1.61
C ILE A 94 7.50 29.67 -1.52
N PHE A 95 8.46 28.74 -1.64
CA PHE A 95 9.89 29.06 -1.59
C PHE A 95 10.36 29.87 -2.80
N GLY A 96 9.74 29.68 -3.97
CA GLY A 96 9.96 30.50 -5.15
C GLY A 96 9.56 31.96 -4.92
N PHE A 97 8.35 32.18 -4.39
CA PHE A 97 7.86 33.52 -4.04
C PHE A 97 8.71 34.21 -2.96
N ILE A 98 9.20 33.44 -1.98
CA ILE A 98 10.08 33.97 -0.93
C ILE A 98 11.46 34.35 -1.49
N SER A 99 12.02 33.56 -2.41
CA SER A 99 13.35 33.83 -2.98
C SER A 99 13.39 35.02 -3.93
N ASP A 100 12.25 35.35 -4.55
CA ASP A 100 12.12 36.50 -5.45
C ASP A 100 12.07 37.85 -4.70
N LYS A 101 11.89 37.83 -3.37
CA LYS A 101 11.65 39.01 -2.55
C LYS A 101 12.72 39.27 -1.49
#